data_AF-A0A947Y673-F1
#
_entry.id   AF-A0A947Y673-F1
#
_cell.length_a   1.000
_cell.length_b   1.000
_cell.length_c   1.000
_cell.angle_alpha   90.00
_cell.angle_beta   90.00
_cell.angle_gamma   90.00
#
_symmetry.space_group_name_H-M   'P 1'
#
loop_
_entity.id
_entity.type
_entity.pdbx_description
1 polymer ?
#
loop_
_entity_poly.entity_id
_entity_poly.type
_entity_poly.pdbx_seq_one_letter_code
_entity_poly.pdbx_strand_id
1 'polypeptide(L)'
;MFQFKSNAILSKMESIAEQLRNARRAKNLCLETIARELNINYKYLKALENGNYDELPAGTYKKSFLKKYSSYLGLDYNDFDN
;
A
#
# COMPACT_ATOMS: atom_id res chain seq x y z
N MET A 1 20.28 -8.47 -16.23
CA MET A 1 19.30 -7.53 -16.80
C MET A 1 17.91 -8.14 -16.59
N PHE A 2 17.26 -7.84 -15.47
CA PHE A 2 15.94 -8.38 -15.17
C PHE A 2 14.89 -7.51 -15.86
N GLN A 3 14.36 -7.99 -16.99
CA GLN A 3 13.17 -7.42 -17.60
C GLN A 3 11.95 -7.84 -16.76
N PHE A 4 11.28 -6.88 -16.14
CA PHE A 4 9.89 -7.09 -15.70
C PHE A 4 8.99 -6.75 -16.88
N LYS A 5 8.40 -7.78 -17.50
CA LYS A 5 7.35 -7.62 -18.50
C LYS A 5 6.01 -7.32 -17.81
N SER A 6 5.41 -6.22 -18.27
CA SER A 6 3.99 -5.82 -18.29
C SER A 6 2.95 -6.81 -17.75
N ASN A 7 2.15 -6.36 -16.77
CA ASN A 7 0.79 -6.83 -16.48
C ASN A 7 -0.13 -5.62 -16.16
N ALA A 8 -0.25 -4.69 -17.09
CA ALA A 8 -1.05 -3.46 -16.95
C ALA A 8 -2.53 -3.64 -17.38
N ILE A 9 -3.17 -4.77 -17.07
CA ILE A 9 -4.59 -5.01 -17.45
C ILE A 9 -5.50 -5.27 -16.22
N LEU A 10 -4.96 -5.58 -15.04
CA LEU A 10 -5.77 -5.84 -13.83
C LEU A 10 -6.18 -4.56 -13.06
N SER A 11 -5.60 -3.39 -13.35
CA SER A 11 -5.58 -2.25 -12.41
C SER A 11 -6.78 -1.30 -12.44
N LYS A 12 -7.73 -1.41 -13.38
CA LYS A 12 -8.72 -0.32 -13.56
C LYS A 12 -9.94 -0.39 -12.62
N MET A 13 -10.15 -1.48 -11.87
CA MET A 13 -11.28 -1.61 -10.94
C MET A 13 -10.94 -2.09 -9.52
N GLU A 14 -9.67 -2.39 -9.20
CA GLU A 14 -9.28 -2.76 -7.84
C GLU A 14 -9.15 -1.53 -6.94
N SER A 15 -9.69 -1.64 -5.72
CA SER A 15 -9.55 -0.59 -4.71
C SER A 15 -8.08 -0.38 -4.31
N ILE A 16 -7.73 0.83 -3.87
CA ILE A 16 -6.37 1.14 -3.35
C ILE A 16 -5.93 0.11 -2.30
N ALA A 17 -6.86 -0.29 -1.43
CA ALA A 17 -6.64 -1.28 -0.38
C ALA A 17 -6.23 -2.65 -0.95
N GLU A 18 -6.92 -3.11 -2.00
CA GLU A 18 -6.58 -4.34 -2.71
C GLU A 18 -5.23 -4.26 -3.39
N GLN A 19 -4.93 -3.15 -4.06
CA GLN A 19 -3.65 -2.97 -4.75
C GLN A 19 -2.46 -3.04 -3.78
N LEU A 20 -2.56 -2.38 -2.61
CA LEU A 20 -1.55 -2.45 -1.56
C LEU A 20 -1.35 -3.90 -1.06
N ARG A 21 -2.47 -4.58 -0.75
CA ARG A 21 -2.47 -5.95 -0.25
C ARG A 21 -1.89 -6.94 -1.27
N ASN A 22 -2.29 -6.81 -2.53
CA ASN A 22 -1.83 -7.65 -3.63
C ASN A 22 -0.34 -7.44 -3.88
N ALA A 23 0.14 -6.19 -3.90
CA ALA A 23 1.55 -5.88 -4.07
C ALA A 23 2.40 -6.43 -2.91
N ARG A 24 1.94 -6.33 -1.66
CA ARG A 24 2.64 -6.93 -0.52
C ARG A 24 2.72 -8.45 -0.64
N ARG A 25 1.59 -9.10 -0.95
CA ARG A 25 1.50 -10.57 -1.09
C ARG A 25 2.35 -11.09 -2.25
N ALA A 26 2.34 -10.42 -3.39
CA ALA A 26 3.17 -10.77 -4.55
C ALA A 26 4.67 -10.78 -4.23
N LYS A 27 5.10 -9.95 -3.27
CA LYS A 27 6.48 -9.90 -2.78
C LYS A 27 6.74 -10.81 -1.57
N ASN A 28 5.75 -11.56 -1.09
CA ASN A 28 5.81 -12.39 0.12
C ASN A 28 6.28 -11.62 1.38
N LEU A 29 5.89 -10.35 1.49
CA LEU A 29 6.32 -9.50 2.61
C LEU A 29 5.35 -9.61 3.80
N CYS A 30 5.93 -9.70 5.00
CA CYS A 30 5.21 -9.73 6.26
C CYS A 30 4.80 -8.31 6.67
N LEU A 31 3.50 -8.08 6.92
CA LEU A 31 2.95 -6.76 7.20
C LEU A 31 3.53 -6.17 8.50
N GLU A 32 3.76 -7.03 9.50
CA GLU A 32 4.40 -6.71 10.79
C GLU A 32 5.85 -6.24 10.63
N THR A 33 6.58 -6.79 9.64
CA THR A 33 7.95 -6.35 9.34
C THR A 33 7.93 -4.98 8.67
N ILE A 34 7.06 -4.79 7.68
CA ILE A 34 6.94 -3.49 6.99
C ILE A 34 6.52 -2.39 7.98
N ALA A 35 5.58 -2.69 8.88
CA ALA A 35 5.14 -1.77 9.93
C ALA A 35 6.32 -1.25 10.76
N ARG A 36 7.21 -2.16 11.18
CA ARG A 36 8.43 -1.81 11.94
C ARG A 36 9.40 -0.98 11.11
N GLU A 37 9.67 -1.37 9.87
CA GLU A 37 10.61 -0.66 8.99
C GLU A 37 10.13 0.75 8.62
N LEU A 38 8.83 0.92 8.41
CA LEU A 38 8.24 2.24 8.09
C LEU A 38 7.99 3.10 9.32
N ASN A 39 8.18 2.55 10.52
CA ASN A 39 7.77 3.17 11.79
C ASN A 39 6.30 3.61 11.75
N ILE A 40 5.43 2.73 11.25
CA ILE A 40 3.97 2.90 11.19
C ILE A 40 3.36 1.77 12.01
N ASN A 41 2.39 2.09 12.88
CA ASN A 41 1.71 1.05 13.64
C ASN A 41 1.06 0.04 12.69
N TYR A 42 1.28 -1.26 12.96
CA TYR A 42 0.71 -2.37 12.19
C TYR A 42 -0.79 -2.20 11.94
N LYS A 43 -1.55 -1.73 12.95
CA LYS A 43 -2.99 -1.53 12.83
C LYS A 43 -3.36 -0.57 11.70
N TYR A 44 -2.54 0.45 11.45
CA TYR A 44 -2.78 1.42 10.38
C TYR A 44 -2.45 0.85 9.01
N LEU A 45 -1.36 0.08 8.86
CA LEU A 45 -1.11 -0.59 7.57
C LEU A 45 -2.18 -1.64 7.26
N LYS A 46 -2.65 -2.38 8.27
CA LYS A 46 -3.77 -3.30 8.14
C LYS A 46 -5.07 -2.58 7.75
N ALA A 47 -5.35 -1.43 8.36
CA ALA A 47 -6.47 -0.58 8.01
C ALA A 47 -6.40 -0.10 6.55
N LEU A 48 -5.21 0.27 6.05
CA LEU A 48 -5.01 0.62 4.64
C LEU A 48 -5.31 -0.55 3.70
N GLU A 49 -4.83 -1.76 4.00
CA GLU A 49 -5.12 -2.98 3.20
C GLU A 49 -6.58 -3.45 3.27
N ASN A 50 -7.34 -2.99 4.27
CA ASN A 50 -8.76 -3.31 4.44
C ASN A 50 -9.68 -2.18 3.95
N GLY A 51 -9.15 -1.01 3.61
CA GLY A 51 -9.95 0.17 3.29
C GLY A 51 -10.61 0.85 4.49
N ASN A 52 -10.26 0.46 5.72
CA ASN A 52 -10.81 0.99 6.97
C ASN A 52 -10.14 2.31 7.35
N TYR A 53 -10.30 3.34 6.53
CA TYR A 53 -9.62 4.63 6.73
C TYR A 53 -10.03 5.36 8.01
N ASP A 54 -11.19 5.01 8.60
CA ASP A 54 -11.68 5.58 9.86
C ASP A 54 -10.86 5.16 11.08
N GLU A 55 -10.10 4.06 10.97
CA GLU A 55 -9.18 3.60 12.03
C GLU A 55 -7.83 4.36 12.04
N LEU A 56 -7.59 5.20 11.02
CA LEU A 56 -6.37 6.00 10.94
C LEU A 56 -6.40 7.17 11.91
N PRO A 57 -5.23 7.66 12.35
CA PRO A 57 -5.17 8.90 13.14
C PRO A 57 -5.78 10.05 12.33
N ALA A 58 -6.56 10.89 13.01
CA ALA A 58 -7.13 12.09 12.41
C ALA A 58 -6.03 13.01 11.83
N GLY A 59 -6.35 13.69 10.73
CA GLY A 59 -5.45 14.63 10.04
C GLY A 59 -4.85 14.06 8.74
N THR A 60 -3.67 14.58 8.35
CA THR A 60 -3.01 14.28 7.07
C THR A 60 -2.27 12.94 7.04
N TYR A 61 -2.38 12.13 8.09
CA TYR A 61 -1.66 10.87 8.24
C TYR A 61 -2.05 9.83 7.19
N LYS A 62 -3.30 9.80 6.74
CA LYS A 62 -3.75 8.89 5.66
C LYS A 62 -2.88 9.03 4.42
N LYS A 63 -2.73 10.25 3.89
CA LYS A 63 -1.92 10.53 2.69
C LYS A 63 -0.45 10.20 2.92
N SER A 64 0.09 10.53 4.10
CA SER A 64 1.49 10.23 4.45
C SER A 64 1.77 8.72 4.50
N PHE A 65 0.90 7.95 5.16
CA PHE A 65 1.05 6.50 5.28
C PHE A 65 0.85 5.80 3.94
N LEU A 66 -0.16 6.22 3.16
CA LEU A 66 -0.37 5.68 1.82
C LEU A 66 0.87 5.91 0.95
N LYS A 67 1.42 7.14 0.94
CA LYS A 67 2.64 7.46 0.18
C LYS A 67 3.82 6.60 0.61
N LYS A 68 4.13 6.54 1.91
CA LYS A 68 5.24 5.73 2.43
C LYS A 68 5.07 4.26 2.07
N TYR A 69 3.86 3.74 2.22
CA TYR A 69 3.61 2.32 2.01
C TYR A 69 3.60 1.94 0.52
N SER A 70 2.95 2.73 -0.33
CA SER A 70 3.02 2.59 -1.79
C SER A 70 4.46 2.64 -2.29
N SER A 71 5.26 3.62 -1.84
CA SER A 71 6.68 3.71 -2.20
C SER A 71 7.49 2.49 -1.76
N TYR A 72 7.25 1.97 -0.55
CA TYR A 72 7.89 0.75 -0.06
C TYR A 72 7.53 -0.47 -0.93
N LEU A 73 6.29 -0.55 -1.37
CA LEU A 73 5.81 -1.59 -2.27
C LEU A 73 6.20 -1.35 -3.75
N GLY A 74 6.86 -0.24 -4.07
CA GLY A 74 7.24 0.12 -5.43
C GLY A 74 6.03 0.45 -6.32
N LEU A 75 4.92 0.90 -5.71
CA LEU A 75 3.75 1.44 -6.39
C LEU A 75 3.88 2.96 -6.49
N ASP A 76 3.42 3.55 -7.59
CA ASP A 76 3.36 5.01 -7.70
C ASP A 76 2.16 5.54 -6.90
N TYR A 77 2.40 6.46 -5.97
CA TYR A 77 1.33 7.09 -5.20
C TYR A 77 0.40 7.92 -6.10
N ASN A 78 0.91 8.45 -7.22
CA ASN A 78 0.15 9.27 -8.15
C ASN A 78 -0.98 8.48 -8.85
N ASP A 79 -0.92 7.15 -8.85
CA ASP A 79 -1.98 6.29 -9.37
C ASP A 79 -3.26 6.33 -8.48
N PHE A 80 -3.17 6.90 -7.28
CA PHE A 80 -4.24 6.87 -6.27
C PHE A 80 -4.84 8.24 -5.91
N ASP A 81 -4.29 9.34 -6.41
CA ASP A 81 -4.64 10.73 -6.02
C ASP A 81 -5.57 11.45 -7.03
N ASN A 82 -6.32 10.70 -7.85
CA ASN A 82 -7.32 11.23 -8.79
C ASN A 82 -8.74 11.19 -8.22
#